data_AF-A0A0M1J5Y5-F1
#
_entry.id   AF-A0A0M1J5Y5-F1
#
_cell.length_a   1.000
_cell.length_b   1.000
_cell.length_c   1.000
_cell.angle_alpha   90.00
_cell.angle_beta   90.00
_cell.angle_gamma   90.00
#
_symmetry.space_group_name_H-M   'P 1'
#
loop_
_entity.id
_entity.type
_entity.pdbx_description
1 polymer ?
#
loop_
_entity_poly.entity_id
_entity_poly.type
_entity_poly.pdbx_seq_one_letter_code
_entity_poly.pdbx_strand_id
1 'polypeptide(L)'
;MATQEPPQADPWLHKKVDKIDYFVHRPTRQSGIHIRGLAKLCGVAHTTIMGILRNIQKGNDTLVGLRAIDLYTLLKNKTIFLDTLVGLSPKLNGKEVKVILASVCFDIAFYYAEKGYKEALKTVGDMGRLGAESFVFYKTGFDIT
;
A
#
# COMPACT_ATOMS: atom_id res chain seq x y z
N MET A 1 40.28 -15.03 10.78
CA MET A 1 39.27 -15.44 9.78
C MET A 1 38.08 -14.51 9.94
N ALA A 2 37.78 -13.68 8.94
CA ALA A 2 36.58 -12.85 9.00
C ALA A 2 35.36 -13.74 8.81
N THR A 3 34.56 -13.90 9.86
CA THR A 3 33.21 -14.47 9.78
C THR A 3 32.40 -13.57 8.87
N GLN A 4 32.13 -14.02 7.63
CA GLN A 4 31.09 -13.42 6.81
C GLN A 4 29.77 -13.59 7.57
N GLU A 5 29.19 -12.49 8.03
CA GLU A 5 27.81 -12.49 8.49
C GLU A 5 26.94 -13.06 7.35
N PRO A 6 25.99 -13.96 7.65
CA PRO A 6 25.08 -14.46 6.64
C PRO A 6 24.41 -13.27 5.93
N PRO A 7 24.17 -13.34 4.61
CA PRO A 7 23.54 -12.24 3.89
C PRO A 7 22.27 -11.84 4.63
N GLN A 8 22.21 -10.59 5.09
CA GLN A 8 21.12 -10.09 5.89
C GLN A 8 19.82 -10.39 5.16
N ALA A 9 19.00 -11.28 5.74
CA ALA A 9 17.78 -11.76 5.11
C ALA A 9 16.93 -10.57 4.66
N ASP A 10 16.36 -10.65 3.45
CA ASP A 10 15.54 -9.56 2.90
C ASP A 10 14.51 -9.11 3.96
N PRO A 11 14.55 -7.84 4.42
CA PRO A 11 13.68 -7.39 5.50
C PRO A 11 12.20 -7.43 5.11
N TRP A 12 11.88 -7.63 3.83
CA TRP A 12 10.53 -7.72 3.31
C TRP A 12 10.00 -9.15 3.32
N LEU A 13 8.88 -9.35 4.00
CA LEU A 13 8.01 -10.49 3.77
C LEU A 13 7.04 -10.15 2.63
N HIS A 14 6.92 -11.06 1.67
CA HIS A 14 6.01 -10.92 0.54
C HIS A 14 5.14 -12.17 0.40
N LYS A 15 3.85 -11.97 0.18
CA LYS A 15 2.93 -13.07 -0.16
C LYS A 15 1.86 -12.58 -1.11
N LYS A 16 1.53 -13.41 -2.09
CA LYS A 16 0.46 -13.18 -3.05
C LYS A 16 -0.76 -13.98 -2.67
N VAL A 17 -1.88 -13.30 -2.44
CA VAL A 17 -3.18 -13.91 -2.10
C VAL A 17 -4.24 -13.30 -3.00
N ASP A 18 -5.09 -14.12 -3.62
CA ASP A 18 -6.14 -13.65 -4.56
C ASP A 18 -5.64 -12.70 -5.66
N LYS A 19 -4.42 -12.97 -6.16
CA LYS A 19 -3.70 -12.14 -7.15
C LYS A 19 -3.32 -10.74 -6.65
N ILE A 20 -3.36 -10.49 -5.35
CA ILE A 20 -2.92 -9.26 -4.68
C ILE A 20 -1.60 -9.53 -3.97
N ASP A 21 -0.62 -8.66 -4.20
CA ASP A 21 0.70 -8.73 -3.56
C ASP A 21 0.69 -7.90 -2.28
N TYR A 22 0.99 -8.57 -1.16
CA TYR A 22 1.05 -8.01 0.18
C TYR A 22 2.48 -8.01 0.71
N PHE A 23 2.83 -6.98 1.47
CA PHE A 23 4.17 -6.79 2.00
C PHE A 23 4.14 -6.42 3.48
N VAL A 24 5.10 -6.94 4.23
CA VAL A 24 5.36 -6.58 5.62
C VAL A 24 6.86 -6.36 5.78
N HIS A 25 7.22 -5.25 6.42
CA HIS A 25 8.57 -5.01 6.89
C HIS A 25 8.77 -5.72 8.23
N ARG A 26 9.66 -6.72 8.31
CA ARG A 26 9.83 -7.49 9.56
C ARG A 26 10.22 -6.61 10.76
N PRO A 27 11.24 -5.75 10.67
CA PRO A 27 11.70 -4.97 11.82
C PRO A 27 10.67 -3.99 12.39
N THR A 28 9.93 -3.28 11.52
CA THR A 28 9.01 -2.21 11.97
C THR A 28 7.56 -2.68 12.04
N ARG A 29 7.26 -3.88 11.55
CA ARG A 29 5.91 -4.43 11.38
C ARG A 29 5.00 -3.61 10.46
N GLN A 30 5.52 -2.57 9.81
CA GLN A 30 4.76 -1.80 8.85
C GLN A 30 4.38 -2.68 7.67
N SER A 31 3.14 -2.53 7.21
CA SER A 31 2.59 -3.37 6.16
C SER A 31 1.98 -2.53 5.06
N GLY A 32 1.78 -3.16 3.90
CA GLY A 32 1.22 -2.48 2.75
C GLY A 32 0.81 -3.41 1.63
N ILE A 33 0.17 -2.80 0.64
CA ILE A 33 -0.41 -3.50 -0.50
C ILE A 33 0.18 -2.91 -1.78
N HIS A 34 0.54 -3.77 -2.72
CA HIS A 34 0.95 -3.32 -4.04
C HIS A 34 -0.16 -2.53 -4.73
N ILE A 35 0.18 -1.44 -5.41
CA ILE A 35 -0.78 -0.52 -6.04
C ILE A 35 -1.83 -1.21 -6.95
N ARG A 36 -1.44 -2.23 -7.72
CA ARG A 36 -2.39 -2.99 -8.55
C ARG A 36 -3.40 -3.78 -7.72
N GLY A 37 -2.94 -4.31 -6.59
CA GLY A 37 -3.78 -5.00 -5.63
C GLY A 37 -4.78 -4.06 -4.97
N LEU A 38 -4.32 -2.88 -4.54
CA LEU A 38 -5.20 -1.84 -4.01
C LEU A 38 -6.25 -1.40 -5.04
N ALA A 39 -5.86 -1.19 -6.31
CA ALA A 39 -6.80 -0.83 -7.36
C ALA A 39 -7.91 -1.89 -7.53
N LYS A 40 -7.54 -3.18 -7.49
CA LYS A 40 -8.50 -4.29 -7.50
C LYS A 40 -9.44 -4.26 -6.28
N LEU A 41 -8.89 -4.04 -5.09
CA LEU A 41 -9.67 -3.93 -3.84
C LEU A 41 -10.64 -2.74 -3.87
N CYS A 42 -10.30 -1.65 -4.55
CA CYS A 42 -11.16 -0.48 -4.69
C CYS A 42 -12.12 -0.55 -5.90
N GLY A 43 -12.00 -1.55 -6.77
CA GLY A 43 -12.82 -1.65 -7.99
C GLY A 43 -12.50 -0.55 -9.02
N VAL A 44 -11.25 -0.07 -9.08
CA VAL A 44 -10.82 1.00 -9.99
C VAL A 44 -9.66 0.57 -10.88
N ALA A 45 -9.46 1.30 -11.98
CA ALA A 45 -8.29 1.11 -12.82
C ALA A 45 -7.01 1.50 -12.06
N HIS A 46 -5.97 0.67 -12.19
CA HIS A 46 -4.65 0.96 -11.62
C HIS A 46 -4.10 2.33 -12.05
N THR A 47 -4.37 2.75 -13.29
CA THR A 47 -3.96 4.05 -13.83
C THR A 47 -4.57 5.23 -13.05
N THR A 48 -5.76 5.06 -12.48
CA THR A 48 -6.42 6.10 -11.68
C THR A 48 -5.65 6.38 -10.39
N ILE A 49 -5.34 5.33 -9.61
CA ILE A 49 -4.55 5.49 -8.37
C ILE A 49 -3.13 5.98 -8.72
N MET A 50 -2.50 5.39 -9.74
CA MET A 50 -1.14 5.78 -10.15
C MET A 50 -1.06 7.24 -10.58
N GLY A 51 -2.06 7.76 -11.29
CA GLY A 51 -2.12 9.16 -11.70
C GLY A 51 -2.15 10.12 -10.52
N ILE A 52 -2.99 9.82 -9.51
CA ILE A 52 -3.11 10.64 -8.30
C ILE A 52 -1.79 10.63 -7.51
N LEU A 53 -1.20 9.44 -7.31
CA LEU A 53 0.07 9.31 -6.60
C LEU A 53 1.22 10.06 -7.29
N ARG A 54 1.28 10.01 -8.63
CA ARG A 54 2.27 10.78 -9.40
C ARG A 54 2.13 12.28 -9.22
N ASN A 55 0.90 12.79 -9.11
CA ASN A 55 0.66 14.22 -8.91
C ASN A 55 1.03 14.65 -7.49
N ILE A 56 0.75 13.82 -6.48
CA ILE A 56 1.21 14.03 -5.10
C ILE A 56 2.73 14.09 -5.04
N GLN A 57 3.44 13.13 -5.65
CA GLN A 57 4.90 13.10 -5.67
C GLN A 57 5.53 14.32 -6.38
N LYS A 58 4.84 14.89 -7.36
CA LYS A 58 5.31 16.08 -8.09
C LYS A 58 5.01 17.40 -7.38
N GLY A 59 4.21 17.39 -6.30
CA GLY A 59 3.70 18.62 -5.68
C GLY A 59 2.89 19.48 -6.63
N ASN A 60 2.33 18.90 -7.69
CA ASN A 60 1.56 19.63 -8.69
C ASN A 60 0.13 19.82 -8.17
N ASP A 61 -0.15 21.02 -7.67
CA ASP A 61 -1.50 21.46 -7.29
C ASP A 61 -2.44 21.66 -8.51
N THR A 62 -1.91 21.52 -9.73
CA THR A 62 -2.66 21.60 -11.00
C THR A 62 -3.41 20.30 -11.32
N LEU A 63 -4.21 19.82 -10.37
CA LEU A 63 -5.16 18.73 -10.61
C LEU A 63 -6.42 19.27 -11.28
N VAL A 64 -6.63 18.88 -12.54
CA VAL A 64 -7.85 19.21 -13.29
C VAL A 64 -8.92 18.15 -13.00
N GLY A 65 -9.93 18.52 -12.21
CA GLY A 65 -11.13 17.70 -11.93
C GLY A 65 -11.38 17.45 -10.44
N LEU A 66 -12.60 17.78 -9.97
CA LEU A 66 -13.03 17.73 -8.56
C LEU A 66 -12.68 16.41 -7.85
N ARG A 67 -12.85 15.27 -8.53
CA ARG A 67 -12.58 13.94 -7.93
C ARG A 67 -11.11 13.73 -7.55
N ALA A 68 -10.17 14.25 -8.33
CA ALA A 68 -8.75 14.06 -8.04
C ALA A 68 -8.27 14.97 -6.90
N ILE A 69 -8.90 16.13 -6.71
CA ILE A 69 -8.57 17.12 -5.68
C ILE A 69 -8.88 16.57 -4.27
N ASP A 70 -10.02 15.91 -4.09
CA ASP A 70 -10.43 15.34 -2.80
C ASP A 70 -9.38 14.34 -2.29
N LEU A 71 -9.04 13.34 -3.13
CA LEU A 71 -8.10 12.28 -2.75
C LEU A 71 -6.67 12.82 -2.63
N TYR A 72 -6.29 13.78 -3.48
CA TYR A 72 -5.02 14.48 -3.32
C TYR A 72 -4.93 15.19 -1.98
N THR A 73 -5.97 15.94 -1.60
CA THR A 73 -6.00 16.67 -0.33
C THR A 73 -5.93 15.73 0.86
N LEU A 74 -6.60 14.58 0.78
CA LEU A 74 -6.54 13.53 1.80
C LEU A 74 -5.12 12.97 2.00
N LEU A 75 -4.32 12.92 0.93
CA LEU A 75 -3.04 12.19 0.90
C LEU A 75 -1.79 13.07 0.88
N LYS A 76 -1.87 14.35 0.49
CA LYS A 76 -0.71 15.20 0.14
C LYS A 76 0.33 15.42 1.25
N ASN A 77 -0.07 15.25 2.52
CA ASN A 77 0.82 15.40 3.69
C ASN A 77 1.09 14.09 4.42
N LYS A 78 0.71 12.95 3.82
CA LYS A 78 0.90 11.62 4.41
C LYS A 78 2.13 10.97 3.82
N THR A 79 2.82 10.18 4.63
CA THR A 79 3.72 9.14 4.11
C THR A 79 2.85 8.11 3.39
N ILE A 80 3.00 7.99 2.08
CA ILE A 80 2.14 7.14 1.25
C ILE A 80 2.73 5.75 1.07
N PHE A 81 4.00 5.71 0.70
CA PHE A 81 4.65 4.47 0.34
C PHE A 81 5.27 3.83 1.57
N LEU A 82 5.37 2.52 1.50
CA LEU A 82 6.10 1.71 2.46
C LEU A 82 7.61 1.81 2.13
N ASP A 83 8.15 3.04 2.18
CA ASP A 83 9.52 3.42 1.81
C ASP A 83 10.28 4.10 2.95
N THR A 84 9.74 4.07 4.18
CA THR A 84 10.23 4.77 5.37
C THR A 84 11.61 4.34 5.88
N LEU A 85 12.34 3.51 5.14
CA LEU A 85 13.73 3.19 5.43
C LEU A 85 14.55 3.46 4.19
N VAL A 86 15.31 4.55 4.23
CA VAL A 86 16.23 5.05 3.21
C VAL A 86 16.91 3.88 2.48
N GLY A 87 16.51 3.62 1.23
CA GLY A 87 17.13 2.62 0.35
C GLY A 87 16.59 1.18 0.42
N LEU A 88 15.58 0.90 1.24
CA LEU A 88 15.01 -0.45 1.41
C LEU A 88 13.60 -0.56 0.83
N SER A 89 13.38 -0.20 -0.43
CA SER A 89 12.07 -0.40 -1.08
C SER A 89 11.70 -1.89 -1.15
N PRO A 90 10.42 -2.26 -1.00
CA PRO A 90 9.95 -3.60 -1.29
C PRO A 90 10.32 -4.01 -2.71
N LYS A 91 10.80 -5.25 -2.88
CA LYS A 91 11.20 -5.79 -4.18
C LYS A 91 10.33 -6.97 -4.57
N LEU A 92 10.06 -7.08 -5.87
CA LEU A 92 9.45 -8.24 -6.50
C LEU A 92 10.34 -8.65 -7.67
N ASN A 93 10.85 -9.89 -7.67
CA ASN A 93 11.76 -10.40 -8.70
C ASN A 93 12.97 -9.47 -8.94
N GLY A 94 13.58 -8.97 -7.86
CA GLY A 94 14.74 -8.08 -7.90
C GLY A 94 14.47 -6.63 -8.31
N LYS A 95 13.22 -6.27 -8.61
CA LYS A 95 12.82 -4.90 -8.99
C LYS A 95 12.02 -4.23 -7.88
N GLU A 96 12.27 -2.96 -7.63
CA GLU A 96 11.47 -2.18 -6.70
C GLU A 96 10.01 -2.11 -7.16
N VAL A 97 9.10 -2.22 -6.19
CA VAL A 97 7.66 -2.13 -6.43
C VAL A 97 7.01 -1.07 -5.57
N LYS A 98 5.94 -0.47 -6.08
CA LYS A 98 5.19 0.57 -5.36
C LYS A 98 4.17 -0.09 -4.43
N VAL A 99 4.53 -0.12 -3.15
CA VAL A 99 3.69 -0.62 -2.06
C VAL A 99 3.20 0.57 -1.25
N ILE A 100 1.88 0.66 -1.09
CA ILE A 100 1.22 1.72 -0.33
C ILE A 100 1.02 1.23 1.09
N LEU A 101 1.31 2.09 2.07
CA LEU A 101 1.09 1.81 3.50
C LEU A 101 -0.35 1.36 3.74
N ALA A 102 -0.55 0.39 4.63
CA ALA A 102 -1.86 -0.19 4.88
C ALA A 102 -2.88 0.85 5.37
N SER A 103 -2.46 1.79 6.23
CA SER A 103 -3.29 2.93 6.67
C SER A 103 -3.75 3.80 5.48
N VAL A 104 -2.87 4.07 4.53
CA VAL A 104 -3.19 4.82 3.32
C VAL A 104 -4.04 4.00 2.34
N CYS A 105 -3.85 2.68 2.30
CA CYS A 105 -4.75 1.79 1.56
C CYS A 105 -6.19 1.89 2.09
N PHE A 106 -6.37 1.97 3.41
CA PHE A 106 -7.68 2.18 4.03
C PHE A 106 -8.26 3.54 3.63
N ASP A 107 -7.49 4.63 3.71
CA ASP A 107 -7.94 5.97 3.30
C ASP A 107 -8.45 5.99 1.84
N ILE A 108 -7.69 5.36 0.93
CA ILE A 108 -8.05 5.28 -0.49
C ILE A 108 -9.31 4.41 -0.69
N ALA A 109 -9.41 3.28 0.01
CA ALA A 109 -10.59 2.43 -0.04
C ALA A 109 -11.82 3.15 0.51
N PHE A 110 -11.67 3.89 1.61
CA PHE A 110 -12.74 4.68 2.22
C PHE A 110 -13.26 5.75 1.26
N TYR A 111 -12.34 6.51 0.65
CA TYR A 111 -12.69 7.50 -0.38
C TYR A 111 -13.52 6.91 -1.53
N TYR A 112 -13.14 5.73 -2.06
CA TYR A 112 -13.92 5.10 -3.12
C TYR A 112 -15.23 4.50 -2.62
N ALA A 113 -15.28 4.01 -1.38
CA ALA A 113 -16.51 3.52 -0.76
C ALA A 113 -17.55 4.64 -0.64
N GLU A 114 -17.16 5.85 -0.21
CA GLU A 114 -18.03 7.02 -0.16
C GLU A 114 -18.58 7.42 -1.53
N LYS A 115 -17.89 7.05 -2.61
CA LYS A 115 -18.31 7.28 -4.00
C LYS A 115 -19.12 6.12 -4.59
N GLY A 116 -19.53 5.16 -3.76
CA GLY A 116 -20.43 4.06 -4.13
C GLY A 116 -19.74 2.82 -4.73
N TYR A 117 -18.41 2.72 -4.67
CA TYR A 117 -17.70 1.55 -5.17
C TYR A 117 -17.86 0.37 -4.19
N LYS A 118 -18.53 -0.70 -4.64
CA LYS A 118 -18.91 -1.84 -3.78
C LYS A 118 -17.69 -2.63 -3.29
N GLU A 119 -16.69 -2.81 -4.16
CA GLU A 119 -15.43 -3.47 -3.83
C GLU A 119 -14.67 -2.70 -2.74
N ALA A 120 -14.65 -1.37 -2.87
CA ALA A 120 -14.04 -0.48 -1.90
C ALA A 120 -14.77 -0.56 -0.55
N LEU A 121 -16.11 -0.54 -0.55
CA LEU A 121 -16.92 -0.69 0.66
C LEU A 121 -16.64 -2.03 1.38
N LYS A 122 -16.54 -3.13 0.63
CA LYS A 122 -16.17 -4.44 1.20
C LYS A 122 -14.77 -4.38 1.82
N THR A 123 -13.81 -3.78 1.12
CA THR A 123 -12.44 -3.63 1.61
C THR A 123 -12.37 -2.80 2.90
N VAL A 124 -13.13 -1.70 2.98
CA VAL A 124 -13.26 -0.88 4.19
C VAL A 124 -13.86 -1.69 5.33
N GLY A 125 -14.88 -2.49 5.08
CA GLY A 125 -15.47 -3.39 6.09
C GLY A 125 -14.46 -4.41 6.62
N ASP A 126 -13.71 -5.05 5.73
CA ASP A 126 -12.67 -6.02 6.10
C ASP A 126 -11.54 -5.37 6.91
N MET A 127 -11.03 -4.22 6.45
CA MET A 127 -9.95 -3.49 7.12
C MET A 127 -10.41 -2.83 8.42
N GLY A 128 -11.63 -2.30 8.47
CA GLY A 128 -12.19 -1.65 9.66
C GLY A 128 -12.44 -2.64 10.80
N ARG A 129 -12.79 -3.88 10.49
CA ARG A 129 -12.97 -4.94 11.50
C ARG A 129 -11.65 -5.40 12.13
N LEU A 130 -10.56 -5.38 11.37
CA LEU A 130 -9.26 -5.93 11.79
C LEU A 130 -8.26 -4.86 12.25
N GLY A 131 -8.40 -3.64 11.74
CA GLY A 131 -7.32 -2.67 11.62
C GLY A 131 -6.59 -2.84 10.29
N ALA A 132 -6.23 -1.74 9.63
CA ALA A 132 -5.66 -1.76 8.27
C ALA A 132 -4.34 -2.55 8.19
N GLU A 133 -3.47 -2.40 9.19
CA GLU A 133 -2.21 -3.16 9.26
C GLU A 133 -2.48 -4.65 9.53
N SER A 134 -3.30 -4.95 10.54
CA SER A 134 -3.75 -6.30 10.89
C SER A 134 -4.42 -7.04 9.73
N PHE A 135 -5.11 -6.32 8.83
CA PHE A 135 -5.69 -6.90 7.63
C PHE A 135 -4.62 -7.55 6.74
N VAL A 136 -3.44 -6.94 6.59
CA VAL A 136 -2.35 -7.53 5.82
C VAL A 136 -1.83 -8.79 6.50
N PHE A 137 -1.63 -8.75 7.82
CA PHE A 137 -1.23 -9.93 8.61
C PHE A 137 -2.23 -11.07 8.48
N TYR A 138 -3.52 -10.76 8.61
CA TYR A 138 -4.59 -11.74 8.49
C TYR A 138 -4.65 -12.37 7.09
N LYS A 139 -4.56 -11.56 6.03
CA LYS A 139 -4.57 -12.08 4.64
C LYS A 139 -3.36 -12.94 4.34
N THR A 140 -2.21 -12.60 4.91
CA THR A 140 -0.94 -13.28 4.60
C THR A 140 -0.65 -14.46 5.53
N GLY A 141 -1.18 -14.46 6.74
CA GLY A 141 -0.80 -15.41 7.79
C GLY A 141 0.66 -15.24 8.23
N PHE A 142 1.24 -14.05 8.05
CA PHE A 142 2.59 -13.79 8.55
C PHE A 142 2.56 -13.73 10.08
N ASP A 143 3.38 -14.58 10.70
CA ASP A 143 3.75 -14.48 12.09
C ASP A 143 5.05 -13.67 12.18
N ILE A 144 4.98 -12.53 12.86
CA ILE A 144 6.12 -11.70 13.20
C ILE A 144 6.11 -11.59 14.72
N THR A 145 6.65 -12.64 15.32
CA THR A 145 6.92 -12.76 16.76
C THR A 145 8.27 -12.13 17.09
#